data_AF-A0A4R8FGM5-F1
#
_entry.id   AF-A0A4R8FGM5-F1
#
_cell.length_a   1.000
_cell.length_b   1.000
_cell.length_c   1.000
_cell.angle_alpha   90.00
_cell.angle_beta   90.00
_cell.angle_gamma   90.00
#
_symmetry.space_group_name_H-M   'P 1'
#
loop_
_entity.id
_entity.type
_entity.pdbx_description
1 polymer ?
#
loop_
_entity_poly.entity_id
_entity_poly.type
_entity_poly.pdbx_seq_one_letter_code
_entity_poly.pdbx_strand_id
1 'polypeptide(L)' 'MDIADGTLLMVGAIFALLVTGLPLAFITGLVALAFTFGWFGPMAMPLVTSRVYGFVTEYSLVAVPMFVL' A
#
# COMPACT_ATOMS: atom_id res chain seq x y z
N MET A 1 7.53 19.20 0.21
CA MET A 1 7.53 18.22 1.30
C MET A 1 8.78 17.40 1.15
N ASP A 2 9.54 17.28 2.24
CA ASP A 2 10.71 16.41 2.23
C ASP A 2 10.28 14.93 2.30
N ILE A 3 11.19 14.01 2.00
CA ILE A 3 10.95 12.56 2.08
C ILE A 3 10.58 12.16 3.51
N ALA A 4 11.15 12.83 4.53
CA ALA A 4 10.81 12.61 5.93
C ALA A 4 9.33 12.89 6.22
N ASP A 5 8.81 14.04 5.76
CA ASP A 5 7.40 14.41 5.93
C ASP A 5 6.47 13.44 5.21
N GLY A 6 6.86 13.02 3.99
CA GLY A 6 6.10 12.04 3.21
C GLY A 6 6.04 10.67 3.89
N THR A 7 7.14 10.24 4.51
CA THR A 7 7.20 8.97 5.25
C THR A 7 6.29 9.00 6.46
N LEU A 8 6.30 10.08 7.25
CA LEU A 8 5.41 10.27 8.39
C LEU A 8 3.93 10.27 7.97
N LEU A 9 3.60 10.95 6.87
CA LEU A 9 2.25 10.95 6.33
C LEU A 9 1.81 9.58 5.82
N MET A 10 2.71 8.82 5.20
CA MET A 10 2.42 7.45 4.74
C MET A 10 2.09 6.53 5.92
N VAL A 11 2.91 6.57 6.96
CA VAL A 11 2.71 5.79 8.19
C VAL A 11 1.42 6.21 8.88
N GLY A 12 1.20 7.52 9.06
CA GLY A 12 -0.01 8.06 9.66
C GLY A 12 -1.28 7.67 8.90
N ALA A 13 -1.25 7.69 7.56
CA ALA A 13 -2.38 7.29 6.72
C ALA A 13 -2.74 5.81 6.88
N ILE A 14 -1.75 4.93 6.99
CA ILE A 14 -1.98 3.49 7.23
C ILE A 14 -2.69 3.29 8.58
N PHE A 15 -2.19 3.91 9.65
CA PHE A 15 -2.83 3.81 10.97
C PHE A 15 -4.23 4.41 11.00
N ALA A 16 -4.45 5.55 10.35
CA ALA A 16 -5.77 6.16 10.26
C ALA A 16 -6.78 5.26 9.53
N LEU A 17 -6.36 4.63 8.43
CA LEU A 17 -7.22 3.72 7.66
C LEU A 17 -7.41 2.37 8.37
N LEU A 18 -6.48 1.92 9.19
CA LEU A 18 -6.65 0.69 9.98
C LEU A 18 -7.81 0.78 10.96
N VAL A 19 -8.19 1.98 11.42
CA VAL A 19 -9.37 2.19 12.27
C VAL A 19 -10.67 1.76 11.57
N THR A 20 -10.71 1.73 10.24
CA THR A 20 -11.90 1.29 9.50
C THR A 20 -12.10 -0.23 9.50
N GLY A 21 -11.15 -1.01 10.04
CA GLY A 21 -11.25 -2.47 10.13
C GLY A 21 -11.09 -3.22 8.80
N LEU A 22 -10.63 -2.55 7.74
CA LEU A 22 -10.34 -3.20 6.45
C LEU A 22 -9.06 -4.04 6.57
N PRO A 23 -8.93 -5.14 5.79
CA PRO A 23 -7.69 -5.92 5.77
C PRO A 23 -6.49 -5.04 5.38
N LEU A 24 -5.36 -5.24 6.08
CA LEU A 24 -4.11 -4.48 5.90
C LEU A 24 -3.66 -4.43 4.43
N ALA A 25 -3.89 -5.50 3.67
CA ALA A 25 -3.54 -5.59 2.25
C ALA A 25 -4.18 -4.48 1.41
N PHE A 26 -5.47 -4.23 1.62
CA PHE A 26 -6.21 -3.20 0.88
C PHE A 26 -5.77 -1.81 1.28
N ILE A 27 -5.55 -1.59 2.58
CA ILE A 27 -5.09 -0.29 3.11
C ILE A 27 -3.71 0.05 2.58
N THR A 28 -2.75 -0.88 2.72
CA THR A 28 -1.37 -0.67 2.26
C THR A 28 -1.29 -0.52 0.75
N GLY A 29 -2.09 -1.28 -0.02
CA GLY A 29 -2.20 -1.11 -1.47
C GLY A 29 -2.77 0.26 -1.87
N LEU A 30 -3.85 0.71 -1.22
CA LEU A 30 -4.48 2.00 -1.49
C LEU A 30 -3.53 3.17 -1.17
N VAL A 31 -2.90 3.14 0.00
CA VAL A 31 -1.92 4.17 0.39
C VAL A 31 -0.73 4.18 -0.57
N ALA A 32 -0.22 3.00 -0.96
CA ALA A 32 0.87 2.90 -1.92
C ALA A 32 0.50 3.51 -3.28
N LEU A 33 -0.71 3.24 -3.80
CA LEU A 33 -1.18 3.83 -5.05
C LEU A 33 -1.37 5.34 -4.95
N ALA A 34 -1.99 5.83 -3.86
CA ALA A 34 -2.22 7.25 -3.65
C ALA A 34 -0.91 8.05 -3.56
N PHE A 35 0.07 7.55 -2.80
CA PHE A 35 1.38 8.21 -2.67
C PHE A 35 2.22 8.08 -3.93
N THR A 36 2.20 6.92 -4.60
CA THR A 36 2.95 6.74 -5.85
C THR A 36 2.43 7.68 -6.93
N PHE A 37 1.11 7.78 -7.07
CA PHE A 37 0.49 8.71 -8.00
C PHE A 37 0.77 10.16 -7.63
N GLY A 38 0.61 10.52 -6.35
CA GLY A 38 0.74 11.90 -5.86
C GLY A 38 2.16 12.46 -5.92
N TRP A 39 3.19 11.63 -5.70
CA TRP A 39 4.60 12.07 -5.68
C TRP A 39 5.34 11.80 -6.99
N PHE A 40 5.19 10.59 -7.54
CA PHE A 40 5.99 10.13 -8.68
C PHE A 40 5.23 10.17 -10.01
N GLY A 41 3.90 10.37 -9.96
CA GLY A 41 3.05 10.52 -11.13
C GLY A 41 2.61 9.19 -11.77
N PRO A 42 1.81 9.27 -12.86
CA PRO A 42 1.16 8.10 -13.46
C PRO A 42 2.15 7.04 -13.99
N MET A 43 3.33 7.48 -14.43
CA MET A 43 4.36 6.58 -14.99
C MET A 43 5.00 5.67 -13.96
N ALA A 44 4.89 5.99 -12.66
CA ALA A 44 5.41 5.18 -11.57
C ALA A 44 4.40 4.13 -11.07
N MET A 45 3.13 4.21 -11.48
CA MET A 45 2.08 3.28 -11.06
C MET A 45 2.40 1.79 -11.35
N PRO A 46 3.02 1.43 -12.50
CA PRO A 46 3.38 0.04 -12.77
C PRO A 46 4.37 -0.56 -11.77
N LEU A 47 5.14 0.27 -11.05
CA LEU A 47 6.09 -0.21 -10.03
C LEU A 47 5.35 -0.87 -8.86
N VAL A 48 4.25 -0.26 -8.39
CA VAL A 48 3.42 -0.83 -7.32
C VAL A 48 2.75 -2.11 -7.81
N THR A 49 2.18 -2.10 -9.02
CA THR A 49 1.53 -3.27 -9.62
C THR A 49 2.51 -4.44 -9.78
N SER A 50 3.75 -4.20 -10.19
CA SER A 50 4.76 -5.26 -10.33
C SER A 50 5.10 -5.94 -9.00
N ARG A 51 5.10 -5.19 -7.89
CA ARG A 51 5.36 -5.71 -6.55
C ARG A 51 4.18 -6.51 -6.02
N VAL A 52 2.96 -6.01 -6.24
CA VAL A 52 1.73 -6.72 -5.87
C VAL A 52 1.59 -8.01 -6.69
N TYR A 53 1.91 -7.98 -7.98
CA TYR A 53 1.84 -9.16 -8.85
C TYR A 53 2.72 -10.30 -8.34
N GLY A 54 3.97 -10.00 -7.92
CA GLY A 54 4.86 -10.99 -7.30
C GLY A 54 4.28 -11.61 -6.02
N PHE A 55 3.60 -10.80 -5.19
CA PHE A 55 2.92 -11.30 -3.99
C PHE A 55 1.67 -12.14 -4.29
N VAL A 56 0.96 -11.85 -5.39
CA VAL A 56 -0.24 -12.60 -5.79
C VAL A 56 0.12 -13.95 -6.43
N THR A 57 1.23 -14.03 -7.15
CA THR A 57 1.69 -15.29 -7.76
C THR A 57 2.28 -16.26 -6.74
N GLU A 58 2.74 -15.76 -5.59
CA GLU A 58 3.30 -16.57 -4.51
C GLU A 58 2.20 -16.91 -3.49
N TYR A 59 1.54 -18.06 -3.68
CA TYR A 59 0.35 -18.48 -2.90
C TYR A 59 0.53 -18.44 -1.36
N SER A 60 1.75 -18.60 -0.84
CA SER A 60 2.04 -18.50 0.60
C SER A 60 1.90 -17.08 1.15
N LEU A 61 2.18 -16.07 0.32
CA LEU A 61 2.10 -14.65 0.67
C LEU A 61 0.72 -14.05 0.36
N VAL A 62 -0.17 -14.79 -0.31
CA VAL A 62 -1.59 -14.42 -0.52
C VAL A 62 -2.46 -14.77 0.70
N ALA A 63 -2.09 -15.80 1.46
CA ALA A 63 -2.87 -16.26 2.61
C ALA A 63 -2.65 -15.39 3.88
N VAL A 64 -1.51 -14.72 3.98
CA VAL A 64 -1.09 -13.91 5.14
C VAL A 64 -1.75 -12.51 5.21
N PRO A 65 -1.98 -11.77 4.10
CA PRO A 65 -2.49 -10.40 4.18
C PRO A 65 -3.98 -10.28 4.53
N MET A 66 -4.74 -11.39 4.43
CA MET A 66 -6.19 -11.43 4.57
C MET A 66 -6.65 -11.77 6.00
N PHE A 67 -5.88 -11.44 7.05
CA PHE A 67 -6.18 -11.74 8.47
C PHE A 67 -7.48 -11.13 9.05
N VAL A 68 -8.46 -10.73 8.23
CA VAL A 68 -9.81 -10.31 8.66
C VAL A 68 -10.93 -11.01 7.88
N LEU A 69 -10.70 -12.20 7.30
CA LEU A 69 -11.80 -13.05 6.78
C LEU A 69 -11.57 -14.53 7.10
#